data_AF-A0A8S0FGK8-F1
#
_entry.id   AF-A0A8S0FGK8-F1
#
_cell.length_a   1.000
_cell.length_b   1.000
_cell.length_c   1.000
_cell.angle_alpha   90.00
_cell.angle_beta   90.00
_cell.angle_gamma   90.00
#
_symmetry.space_group_name_H-M   'P 1'
#
loop_
_entity.id
_entity.type
_entity.pdbx_description
1 polymer ?
#
loop_
_entity_poly.entity_id
_entity_poly.type
_entity_poly.pdbx_seq_one_letter_code
_entity_poly.pdbx_strand_id
1 'polypeptide(L)'
;MMNNPLLPAHGKGVLVALRPVPGIRVEQALTLCRPNRTGDIMTIGGNRLVLFLSFCRINDLDTALNHIFPLPTGDIFSNRMVWFEDDQISAELVQMRLLAPEQWGMPLPLAQSSKPVINAEHDGRHWRRIPEPMRLLDDAVERSS
;
A
#
# COMPACT_ATOMS: atom_id res chain seq x y z
N MET A 1 -19.47 5.07 -5.47
CA MET A 1 -19.19 3.88 -6.30
C MET A 1 -20.21 2.76 -6.04
N MET A 2 -20.42 2.33 -4.80
CA MET A 2 -21.35 1.22 -4.50
C MET A 2 -22.80 1.48 -4.93
N ASN A 3 -23.28 2.72 -4.82
CA ASN A 3 -24.67 3.10 -5.16
C ASN A 3 -24.85 3.57 -6.62
N ASN A 4 -23.85 3.38 -7.50
CA ASN A 4 -23.97 3.81 -8.90
C ASN A 4 -24.60 2.68 -9.74
N PRO A 5 -25.83 2.85 -10.27
CA PRO A 5 -26.51 1.82 -11.05
C PRO A 5 -25.92 1.60 -12.45
N LEU A 6 -25.03 2.48 -12.91
CA LEU A 6 -24.34 2.36 -14.21
C LEU A 6 -23.10 1.46 -14.14
N LEU A 7 -22.67 1.06 -12.93
CA LEU A 7 -21.58 0.12 -12.75
C LEU A 7 -22.10 -1.32 -12.74
N PRO A 8 -21.27 -2.29 -13.13
CA PRO A 8 -21.63 -3.71 -13.05
C PRO A 8 -22.13 -4.08 -11.65
N ALA A 9 -23.15 -4.96 -11.60
CA ALA A 9 -23.79 -5.38 -10.35
C ALA A 9 -22.83 -6.10 -9.38
N HIS A 10 -21.73 -6.66 -9.90
CA HIS A 10 -20.74 -7.42 -9.13
C HIS A 10 -19.32 -7.05 -9.56
N GLY A 11 -18.35 -7.22 -8.66
CA GLY A 11 -16.93 -7.05 -8.96
C GLY A 11 -16.50 -5.58 -9.09
N LYS A 12 -17.17 -4.67 -8.37
CA LYS A 12 -16.78 -3.25 -8.32
C LYS A 12 -15.37 -3.07 -7.74
N GLY A 13 -14.93 -3.98 -6.87
CA GLY A 13 -13.58 -4.01 -6.34
C GLY A 13 -13.47 -4.79 -5.04
N VAL A 14 -12.31 -4.68 -4.40
CA VAL A 14 -12.02 -5.27 -3.09
C VAL A 14 -11.67 -4.14 -2.12
N LEU A 15 -12.32 -4.12 -0.97
CA LEU A 15 -11.93 -3.30 0.17
C LEU A 15 -11.05 -4.15 1.10
N VAL A 16 -9.91 -3.60 1.53
CA VAL A 16 -8.99 -4.27 2.45
C VAL A 16 -8.55 -3.30 3.54
N ALA A 17 -8.66 -3.73 4.80
CA ALA A 17 -8.13 -3.01 5.95
C ALA A 17 -6.91 -3.74 6.51
N LEU A 18 -5.75 -3.11 6.42
CA LEU A 18 -4.45 -3.61 6.85
C LEU A 18 -4.06 -2.99 8.20
N ARG A 19 -3.68 -3.81 9.16
CA ARG A 19 -3.13 -3.38 10.45
C ARG A 19 -1.61 -3.50 10.42
N PRO A 20 -0.85 -2.42 10.61
CA PRO A 20 0.61 -2.47 10.68
C PRO A 20 1.12 -3.42 11.77
N VAL A 21 2.35 -3.91 11.62
CA VAL A 21 3.04 -4.63 12.70
C VAL A 21 3.38 -3.68 13.87
N PRO A 22 3.47 -4.19 15.11
CA PRO A 22 4.00 -3.40 16.23
C PRO A 22 5.39 -2.86 15.87
N GLY A 23 5.56 -1.54 15.88
CA GLY A 23 6.82 -0.87 15.52
C GLY A 23 6.75 -0.05 14.22
N ILE A 24 5.75 -0.29 13.38
CA ILE A 24 5.47 0.54 12.19
C ILE A 24 4.20 1.34 12.44
N ARG A 25 4.28 2.67 12.31
CA ARG A 25 3.08 3.52 12.39
C ARG A 25 2.29 3.47 11.09
N VAL A 26 0.98 3.65 11.17
CA VAL A 26 0.10 3.58 9.99
C VAL A 26 0.46 4.64 8.94
N GLU A 27 0.93 5.80 9.37
CA GLU A 27 1.35 6.87 8.47
C GLU A 27 2.65 6.52 7.74
N GLN A 28 3.54 5.72 8.34
CA GLN A 28 4.72 5.19 7.67
C GLN A 28 4.34 4.08 6.68
N ALA A 29 3.40 3.20 7.04
CA ALA A 29 2.88 2.22 6.09
C ALA A 29 2.24 2.91 4.87
N LEU A 30 1.61 4.07 5.06
CA LEU A 30 1.03 4.87 3.99
C LEU A 30 2.09 5.43 3.02
N THR A 31 3.30 5.80 3.48
CA THR A 31 4.35 6.31 2.58
C THR A 31 4.88 5.23 1.63
N LEU A 32 4.81 3.97 2.05
CA LEU A 32 5.15 2.79 1.25
C LEU A 32 4.03 2.39 0.29
N CYS A 33 2.79 2.83 0.52
CA CYS A 33 1.65 2.48 -0.32
C CYS A 33 1.65 3.33 -1.60
N ARG A 34 1.98 2.72 -2.74
CA ARG A 34 2.13 3.42 -4.04
C ARG A 34 1.26 2.76 -5.11
N PRO A 35 -0.07 2.96 -5.08
CA PRO A 35 -0.93 2.48 -6.16
C PRO A 35 -0.57 3.18 -7.48
N ASN A 36 -0.43 2.40 -8.55
CA ASN A 36 -0.06 2.89 -9.88
C ASN A 36 -1.26 3.04 -10.82
N ARG A 37 -2.44 2.55 -10.41
CA ARG A 37 -3.63 2.46 -11.25
C ARG A 37 -4.71 3.42 -10.79
N THR A 38 -5.31 4.11 -11.76
CA THR A 38 -6.45 5.00 -11.53
C THR A 38 -7.64 4.21 -11.00
N GLY A 39 -8.21 4.66 -9.88
CA GLY A 39 -9.35 4.02 -9.21
C GLY A 39 -8.96 3.25 -7.94
N ASP A 40 -7.68 2.98 -7.72
CA ASP A 40 -7.22 2.45 -6.44
C ASP A 40 -6.99 3.63 -5.48
N ILE A 41 -7.69 3.59 -4.34
CA ILE A 41 -7.65 4.65 -3.34
C ILE A 41 -7.32 4.07 -1.98
N MET A 42 -6.77 4.89 -1.11
CA MET A 42 -6.35 4.48 0.23
C MET A 42 -6.61 5.59 1.24
N THR A 43 -6.87 5.19 2.48
CA THR A 43 -7.04 6.09 3.62
C THR A 43 -6.46 5.45 4.87
N ILE A 44 -6.25 6.25 5.91
CA ILE A 44 -5.77 5.80 7.21
C ILE A 44 -6.74 6.26 8.30
N GLY A 45 -7.06 5.35 9.22
CA GLY A 45 -7.97 5.65 10.32
C GLY A 45 -8.03 4.50 11.32
N GLY A 46 -8.15 4.83 12.61
CA GLY A 46 -8.25 3.82 13.67
C GLY A 46 -7.04 2.88 13.72
N ASN A 47 -5.85 3.42 13.42
CA ASN A 47 -4.59 2.67 13.29
C ASN A 47 -4.63 1.53 12.26
N ARG A 48 -5.39 1.72 11.18
CA ARG A 48 -5.46 0.81 10.03
C ARG A 48 -5.29 1.60 8.75
N LEU A 49 -4.63 0.96 7.78
CA LEU A 49 -4.53 1.44 6.41
C LEU A 49 -5.60 0.72 5.60
N VAL A 50 -6.56 1.46 5.07
CA VAL A 50 -7.68 0.90 4.29
C VAL A 50 -7.46 1.22 2.82
N LEU A 51 -7.43 0.21 1.96
CA LEU A 51 -7.39 0.37 0.51
C LEU A 51 -8.70 -0.11 -0.10
N PHE A 52 -9.11 0.57 -1.16
CA PHE A 52 -10.12 0.08 -2.08
C PHE A 52 -9.49 -0.09 -3.46
N LEU A 53 -9.49 -1.33 -3.96
CA LEU A 53 -8.91 -1.72 -5.24
C LEU A 53 -10.02 -1.92 -6.26
N SER A 54 -10.16 -0.98 -7.19
CA SER A 54 -11.23 -1.00 -8.19
C SER A 54 -11.08 -2.18 -9.14
N PHE A 55 -12.15 -2.90 -9.44
CA PHE A 55 -12.15 -4.06 -10.35
C PHE A 55 -11.09 -5.14 -10.03
N CYS A 56 -10.61 -5.21 -8.80
CA CYS A 56 -9.75 -6.29 -8.33
C CYS A 56 -10.62 -7.50 -7.97
N ARG A 57 -10.15 -8.72 -8.27
CA ARG A 57 -10.76 -9.96 -7.78
C ARG A 57 -10.08 -10.39 -6.50
N ILE A 58 -10.80 -11.10 -5.64
CA ILE A 58 -10.26 -11.61 -4.37
C ILE A 58 -9.01 -12.49 -4.58
N ASN A 59 -8.99 -13.30 -5.64
CA ASN A 59 -7.85 -14.18 -5.95
C ASN A 59 -6.60 -13.40 -6.39
N ASP A 60 -6.78 -12.19 -6.93
CA ASP A 60 -5.70 -11.34 -7.40
C ASP A 60 -5.25 -10.32 -6.34
N LEU A 61 -5.83 -10.35 -5.14
CA LEU A 61 -5.56 -9.38 -4.07
C LEU A 61 -4.09 -9.39 -3.66
N ASP A 62 -3.52 -10.56 -3.40
CA ASP A 62 -2.12 -10.68 -2.99
C ASP A 62 -1.17 -10.18 -4.09
N THR A 63 -1.47 -10.50 -5.35
CA THR A 63 -0.75 -9.97 -6.51
C THR A 63 -0.85 -8.46 -6.61
N ALA A 64 -2.03 -7.89 -6.41
CA ALA A 64 -2.22 -6.44 -6.43
C ALA A 64 -1.44 -5.75 -5.31
N LEU A 65 -1.49 -6.28 -4.08
CA LEU A 65 -0.75 -5.75 -2.94
C LEU A 65 0.76 -5.79 -3.16
N ASN A 66 1.29 -6.86 -3.77
CA ASN A 66 2.72 -6.96 -4.10
C ASN A 66 3.19 -5.93 -5.13
N HIS A 67 2.29 -5.38 -5.96
CA HIS A 67 2.61 -4.29 -6.87
C HIS A 67 2.45 -2.90 -6.24
N ILE A 68 1.62 -2.78 -5.20
CA ILE A 68 1.36 -1.51 -4.51
C ILE A 68 2.44 -1.21 -3.46
N PHE A 69 2.95 -2.24 -2.79
CA PHE A 69 3.95 -2.10 -1.73
C PHE A 69 5.34 -2.52 -2.22
N PRO A 70 6.40 -1.76 -1.91
CA PRO A 70 7.79 -2.08 -2.25
C PRO A 70 8.42 -3.13 -1.31
N LEU A 71 7.63 -3.77 -0.46
CA LEU A 71 8.05 -4.80 0.49
C LEU A 71 6.98 -5.89 0.59
N PRO A 72 7.35 -7.11 1.03
CA PRO A 72 6.37 -8.12 1.41
C PRO A 72 5.36 -7.56 2.40
N THR A 73 4.07 -7.72 2.10
CA THR A 73 3.00 -7.22 2.98
C THR A 73 3.04 -7.84 4.37
N GLY A 74 3.53 -9.08 4.51
CA GLY A 74 3.70 -9.76 5.79
C GLY A 74 4.74 -9.12 6.72
N ASP A 75 5.69 -8.37 6.17
CA ASP A 75 6.71 -7.66 6.98
C ASP A 75 6.16 -6.31 7.48
N ILE A 76 5.20 -5.73 6.77
CA ILE A 76 4.63 -4.42 7.07
C ILE A 76 3.36 -4.54 7.93
N PHE A 77 2.55 -5.57 7.68
CA PHE A 77 1.22 -5.73 8.24
C PHE A 77 1.07 -7.04 9.00
N SER A 78 0.56 -6.94 10.23
CA SER A 78 0.31 -8.09 11.11
C SER A 78 -1.02 -8.76 10.83
N ASN A 79 -2.02 -7.99 10.38
CA ASN A 79 -3.37 -8.48 10.17
C ASN A 79 -4.03 -7.78 8.97
N ARG A 80 -4.92 -8.50 8.28
CA ARG A 80 -5.72 -7.99 7.17
C ARG A 80 -7.17 -8.42 7.30
N MET A 81 -8.10 -7.52 7.01
CA MET A 81 -9.53 -7.82 6.83
C MET A 81 -9.91 -7.47 5.40
N VAL A 82 -10.73 -8.29 4.76
CA VAL A 82 -11.02 -8.18 3.34
C VAL A 82 -12.53 -8.29 3.12
N TRP A 83 -13.09 -7.39 2.32
CA TRP A 83 -14.47 -7.39 1.89
C TRP A 83 -14.51 -7.21 0.37
N PHE A 84 -15.16 -8.14 -0.33
CA PHE A 84 -15.20 -8.16 -1.80
C PHE A 84 -16.63 -8.16 -2.35
N GLU A 85 -17.63 -8.41 -1.50
CA GLU A 85 -19.04 -8.28 -1.85
C GLU A 85 -19.51 -6.84 -1.60
N ASP A 86 -20.30 -6.31 -2.53
CA ASP A 86 -20.80 -4.94 -2.49
C ASP A 86 -21.58 -4.62 -1.20
N ASP A 87 -22.37 -5.59 -0.70
CA ASP A 87 -23.14 -5.45 0.54
C ASP A 87 -22.23 -5.39 1.78
N GLN A 88 -21.20 -6.24 1.81
CA GLN A 88 -20.20 -6.24 2.87
C GLN A 88 -19.41 -4.93 2.90
N ILE A 89 -18.99 -4.46 1.72
CA ILE A 89 -18.28 -3.19 1.57
C ILE A 89 -19.18 -2.03 2.04
N SER A 90 -20.46 -2.04 1.67
CA SER A 90 -21.41 -1.01 2.09
C SER A 90 -21.65 -1.01 3.60
N ALA A 91 -21.78 -2.19 4.22
CA ALA A 91 -21.92 -2.33 5.67
C ALA A 91 -20.66 -1.85 6.41
N GLU A 92 -19.47 -2.20 5.92
CA GLU A 92 -18.21 -1.77 6.51
C GLU A 92 -18.03 -0.25 6.39
N LEU A 93 -18.42 0.36 5.27
CA LEU A 93 -18.37 1.82 5.11
C LEU A 93 -19.24 2.55 6.15
N VAL A 94 -20.36 1.95 6.58
CA VAL A 94 -21.17 2.50 7.68
C VAL A 94 -20.40 2.42 8.99
N GLN A 95 -19.75 1.29 9.29
CA GLN A 95 -18.94 1.13 10.50
C GLN A 95 -17.75 2.10 10.54
N MET A 96 -17.04 2.25 9.42
CA MET A 96 -15.91 3.17 9.32
C MET A 96 -16.30 4.64 9.53
N ARG A 97 -17.53 5.03 9.18
CA ARG A 97 -18.03 6.40 9.41
C ARG A 97 -18.30 6.71 10.89
N LEU A 98 -18.46 5.69 11.73
CA LEU A 98 -18.63 5.87 13.18
C LEU A 98 -17.30 6.19 13.89
N LEU A 99 -16.18 6.09 13.17
CA LEU A 99 -14.87 6.41 13.72
C LEU A 99 -14.77 7.90 14.04
N ALA A 100 -14.37 8.22 15.27
CA ALA A 100 -14.24 9.59 15.74
C ALA A 100 -13.19 10.38 14.90
N PRO A 101 -13.43 11.66 14.60
CA PRO A 101 -12.53 12.47 13.77
C PRO A 101 -11.08 12.54 14.28
N GLU A 102 -10.88 12.43 15.59
CA GLU A 102 -9.56 12.44 16.23
C GLU A 102 -8.73 11.19 15.89
N GLN A 103 -9.38 10.13 15.45
CA GLN A 103 -8.74 8.87 15.03
C GLN A 103 -8.50 8.82 13.52
N TRP A 104 -8.85 9.88 12.79
CA TRP A 104 -8.52 10.01 11.37
C TRP A 104 -7.02 10.27 11.26
N GLY A 105 -6.32 9.43 10.49
CA GLY A 105 -4.90 9.63 10.27
C GLY A 105 -4.70 10.72 9.23
N MET A 106 -3.70 11.57 9.44
CA MET A 106 -3.21 12.47 8.39
C MET A 106 -1.93 11.90 7.79
N PRO A 107 -1.77 11.94 6.46
CA PRO A 107 -0.51 11.54 5.84
C PRO A 107 0.64 12.37 6.41
N LEU A 108 1.79 11.74 6.62
CA LEU A 108 3.02 12.47 6.95
C LEU A 108 3.34 13.46 5.82
N PRO A 109 3.93 14.63 6.14
CA PRO A 109 4.41 15.55 5.13
C PRO A 109 5.31 14.81 4.14
N LEU A 110 4.88 14.74 2.88
CA LEU A 110 5.60 14.05 1.82
C LEU A 110 6.88 14.84 1.51
N ALA A 111 8.02 14.37 2.01
CA ALA A 111 9.30 14.71 1.40
C ALA A 111 9.31 14.06 0.02
N GLN A 112 9.27 14.86 -1.05
CA GLN A 112 9.41 14.40 -2.43
C GLN A 112 10.84 13.90 -2.68
N SER A 113 11.21 12.77 -2.09
CA SER A 113 12.38 12.03 -2.49
C SER A 113 11.98 11.12 -3.64
N SER A 114 12.52 11.38 -4.83
CA SER A 114 12.43 10.51 -6.01
C SER A 114 13.31 9.25 -5.88
N LYS A 115 14.13 9.16 -4.83
CA LYS A 115 14.94 7.96 -4.58
C LYS A 115 14.02 6.82 -4.14
N PRO A 116 14.21 5.59 -4.67
CA PRO A 116 13.52 4.43 -4.15
C PRO A 116 13.82 4.35 -2.65
N VAL A 117 12.76 4.23 -1.84
CA VAL A 117 12.86 4.18 -0.37
C VAL A 117 13.74 3.01 0.07
N ILE A 118 13.90 2.00 -0.78
CA ILE A 118 14.55 0.74 -0.50
C ILE A 118 15.30 0.26 -1.75
N ASN A 119 16.52 -0.22 -1.55
CA ASN A 119 17.33 -0.85 -2.59
C ASN A 119 16.91 -2.34 -2.79
N ALA A 120 15.63 -2.54 -3.14
CA ALA A 120 15.06 -3.85 -3.41
C ALA A 120 13.96 -3.74 -4.47
N GLU A 121 13.92 -4.72 -5.38
CA GLU A 121 12.91 -4.82 -6.44
C GLU A 121 12.24 -6.19 -6.41
N HIS A 122 10.98 -6.24 -6.87
CA HIS A 122 10.22 -7.47 -7.03
C HIS A 122 10.27 -7.93 -8.49
N ASP A 123 10.89 -9.07 -8.76
CA ASP A 123 11.09 -9.60 -10.12
C ASP A 123 9.89 -10.36 -10.70
N GLY A 124 8.74 -10.30 -10.02
CA GLY A 124 7.52 -11.05 -10.35
C GLY A 124 7.42 -12.42 -9.67
N ARG A 125 8.49 -12.92 -9.04
CA ARG A 125 8.47 -14.15 -8.23
C ARG A 125 8.95 -13.94 -6.80
N HIS A 126 9.89 -13.02 -6.58
CA HIS A 126 10.51 -12.81 -5.27
C HIS A 126 11.16 -11.43 -5.14
N TRP A 127 11.29 -11.01 -3.89
CA TRP A 127 11.98 -9.78 -3.51
C TRP A 127 13.49 -9.98 -3.54
N ARG A 128 14.21 -9.12 -4.25
CA ARG A 128 15.68 -9.14 -4.32
C ARG A 128 16.26 -7.77 -3.99
N ARG A 129 17.29 -7.74 -3.15
CA ARG A 129 18.10 -6.53 -2.94
C ARG A 129 19.06 -6.36 -4.11
N ILE A 130 19.18 -5.15 -4.64
CA ILE A 130 20.16 -4.85 -5.68
C ILE A 130 21.43 -4.36 -4.98
N PRO A 131 22.58 -5.04 -5.08
CA PRO A 131 23.79 -4.54 -4.45
C PRO A 131 24.21 -3.23 -5.12
N GLU A 132 24.33 -2.16 -4.33
CA GLU A 132 24.97 -0.92 -4.79
C GLU A 132 26.50 -1.11 -4.75
N PRO A 133 27.21 -0.93 -5.88
CA PRO A 133 28.66 -1.05 -5.89
C PRO A 133 29.27 0.07 -5.05
N MET A 134 29.85 -0.29 -3.89
CA MET A 134 30.67 0.62 -3.10
C MET A 134 32.09 0.60 -3.67
N ARG A 135 32.53 1.72 -4.24
CA ARG A 135 33.94 1.94 -4.57
C ARG A 135 34.65 2.51 -3.35
N LEU A 136 35.81 1.96 -3.01
CA LEU A 136 36.62 2.39 -1.86
C LEU A 136 37.37 3.72 -2.13
N LEU A 137 37.49 4.13 -3.40
CA LEU A 137 38.18 5.34 -3.86
C LEU A 137 37.36 6.01 -4.97
N ASP A 138 37.23 7.34 -4.92
CA ASP A 138 36.70 8.14 -6.02
C ASP A 138 37.72 8.15 -7.19
N ASP A 139 37.24 8.04 -8.43
CA ASP A 139 38.04 8.02 -9.68
C ASP A 139 38.99 9.22 -9.85
N ALA A 140 38.90 10.23 -8.97
CA ALA A 140 39.78 11.40 -8.97
C ALA A 140 41.24 11.09 -8.57
N VAL A 141 41.52 9.97 -7.90
CA VAL A 141 42.87 9.65 -7.38
C VAL A 141 43.70 8.77 -8.34
N GLU A 142 43.07 8.10 -9.31
CA GLU A 142 43.75 7.13 -10.19
C GLU A 142 44.47 7.76 -11.40
N ARG A 143 44.41 9.09 -11.59
CA ARG A 143 45.07 9.79 -12.71
C ARG A 143 46.40 10.47 -12.36
N SER A 144 46.98 10.19 -11.20
CA SER A 144 48.31 10.69 -10.83
C SER A 144 49.26 9.54 -10.52
N SER A 145 49.77 8.88 -11.56
CA SER A 145 51.04 8.12 -11.55
C SER A 145 51.54 7.99 -12.98
#